data_AF-A0A950HLI4-F1
#
_entry.id   AF-A0A950HLI4-F1
#
_cell.length_a   1.000
_cell.length_b   1.000
_cell.length_c   1.000
_cell.angle_alpha   90.00
_cell.angle_beta   90.00
_cell.angle_gamma   90.00
#
_symmetry.space_group_name_H-M   'P 1'
#
loop_
_entity.id
_entity.type
_entity.pdbx_description
1 polymer ?
#
loop_
_entity_poly.entity_id
_entity_poly.type
_entity_poly.pdbx_seq_one_letter_code
_entity_poly.pdbx_strand_id
1 'polypeptide(L)' 'MPAYDRWRDAEGTPIPPRCRVEQVAVAKEHGALPSRLRKQGQVLGRGTTRLSVRFDGEDHSVSIRPHLVLMLDAPGGHR' A
#
# COMPACT_ATOMS: atom_id res chain seq x y z
N MET A 1 4.84 24.91 6.89
CA MET A 1 5.34 23.54 6.67
C MET A 1 4.40 22.88 5.69
N PRO A 2 4.81 22.52 4.45
CA PRO A 2 3.96 21.69 3.61
C PRO A 2 3.69 20.40 4.39
N ALA A 3 2.41 20.04 4.56
CA ALA A 3 2.04 18.83 5.26
C ALA A 3 2.68 17.65 4.51
N TYR A 4 3.64 16.98 5.15
CA TYR A 4 4.22 15.76 4.60
C TYR A 4 3.08 14.76 4.40
N ASP A 5 2.69 14.58 3.15
CA ASP A 5 1.62 13.67 2.78
C ASP A 5 2.16 12.25 2.86
N ARG A 6 2.10 11.70 4.07
CA ARG A 6 2.57 10.35 4.42
C ARG A 6 1.86 9.24 3.65
N TRP A 7 0.76 9.54 2.96
CA TRP A 7 -0.07 8.56 2.25
C TRP A 7 0.28 8.49 0.77
N ARG A 8 1.57 8.35 0.49
CA ARG A 8 2.11 8.21 -0.85
C ARG A 8 2.83 6.89 -1.02
N ASP A 9 2.68 6.32 -2.20
CA ASP A 9 3.33 5.08 -2.59
C ASP A 9 4.82 5.29 -2.85
N ALA A 10 5.50 4.24 -3.29
CA ALA A 10 6.93 4.27 -3.59
C ALA A 10 7.32 5.31 -4.65
N GLU A 11 6.40 5.69 -5.54
CA GLU A 11 6.60 6.68 -6.61
C GLU A 11 6.11 8.08 -6.22
N GLY A 12 5.59 8.25 -5.00
CA GLY A 12 5.04 9.52 -4.56
C GLY A 12 3.58 9.73 -4.97
N THR A 13 2.89 8.71 -5.49
CA THR A 13 1.48 8.78 -5.87
C THR A 13 0.60 8.70 -4.62
N PRO A 14 -0.37 9.62 -4.43
CA PRO A 14 -1.30 9.53 -3.31
C PRO A 14 -2.10 8.22 -3.35
N ILE A 15 -2.16 7.51 -2.23
CA ILE A 15 -2.83 6.21 -2.11
C ILE A 15 -4.24 6.42 -1.56
N PRO A 16 -5.33 6.44 -2.36
CA PRO A 16 -6.70 6.62 -1.86
C PRO A 16 -7.12 5.49 -0.91
N PRO A 17 -8.14 5.70 -0.05
CA PRO A 17 -8.72 4.59 0.70
C PRO A 17 -9.32 3.58 -0.30
N ARG A 18 -9.28 2.29 0.04
CA ARG A 18 -9.89 1.24 -0.80
C ARG A 18 -9.30 1.13 -2.22
N CYS A 19 -8.06 1.55 -2.46
CA CYS A 19 -7.36 1.25 -3.71
C CYS A 19 -6.62 -0.09 -3.68
N ARG A 20 -6.23 -0.56 -4.87
CA ARG A 20 -5.32 -1.68 -5.02
C ARG A 20 -3.87 -1.23 -5.03
N VAL A 21 -3.02 -2.05 -4.43
CA VAL A 21 -1.59 -1.82 -4.32
C VAL A 21 -0.81 -3.11 -4.56
N GLU A 22 0.43 -2.98 -5.01
CA GLU A 22 1.42 -4.06 -5.08
C GLU A 22 2.55 -3.77 -4.09
N GLN A 23 3.05 -4.78 -3.37
CA GLN A 23 4.28 -4.60 -2.60
C GLN A 23 5.49 -4.63 -3.54
N VAL A 24 6.28 -3.56 -3.56
CA VAL A 24 7.42 -3.41 -4.48
C VAL A 24 8.79 -3.51 -3.82
N ALA A 25 8.86 -3.44 -2.49
CA ALA A 25 10.10 -3.54 -1.72
C ALA A 25 9.97 -4.51 -0.55
N VAL A 26 11.10 -4.88 0.06
CA VAL A 26 11.17 -5.74 1.24
C VAL A 26 11.74 -4.94 2.42
N ALA A 27 10.98 -4.88 3.51
CA ALA A 27 11.37 -4.25 4.76
C ALA A 27 10.54 -4.84 5.91
N LYS A 28 11.06 -5.91 6.52
CA LYS A 28 10.32 -6.71 7.52
C LYS A 28 9.83 -5.87 8.71
N GLU A 29 10.68 -4.97 9.20
CA GLU A 29 10.39 -4.01 10.28
C GLU A 29 9.23 -3.04 9.95
N HIS A 30 8.89 -2.92 8.68
CA HIS A 30 7.85 -2.04 8.16
C HIS A 30 6.67 -2.80 7.54
N GLY A 31 6.60 -4.13 7.76
CA GLY A 31 5.48 -4.97 7.35
C GLY A 31 5.55 -5.51 5.92
N ALA A 32 6.63 -5.23 5.19
CA ALA A 32 6.85 -5.75 3.84
C ALA A 32 7.71 -7.02 3.88
N LEU A 33 7.07 -8.18 3.74
CA LEU A 33 7.75 -9.48 3.79
C LEU A 33 8.22 -9.93 2.41
N PRO A 34 9.34 -10.67 2.30
CA PRO A 34 9.80 -11.22 1.01
C PRO A 34 8.73 -12.07 0.31
N SER A 35 7.94 -12.83 1.07
CA SER A 35 6.87 -13.69 0.55
C SER A 35 5.71 -12.93 -0.10
N ARG A 36 5.64 -11.61 0.10
CA ARG A 36 4.62 -10.72 -0.45
C ARG A 36 5.17 -9.80 -1.54
N LEU A 37 6.45 -9.92 -1.89
CA LEU A 37 7.03 -9.11 -2.96
C LEU A 37 6.30 -9.38 -4.28
N ARG A 38 5.94 -8.31 -5.01
CA ARG A 38 5.10 -8.33 -6.22
C ARG A 38 3.69 -8.87 -6.02
N LYS A 39 3.26 -9.04 -4.76
CA LYS A 39 1.91 -9.47 -4.44
C LYS A 39 0.99 -8.27 -4.40
N GLN A 40 -0.18 -8.43 -4.98
CA GLN A 40 -1.24 -7.41 -4.99
C GLN A 40 -2.13 -7.56 -3.75
N GLY A 41 -2.72 -6.44 -3.35
CA GLY A 41 -3.61 -6.39 -2.21
C GLY A 41 -4.51 -5.18 -2.21
N GLN A 42 -5.56 -5.28 -1.40
CA GLN A 42 -6.55 -4.26 -1.21
C GLN A 42 -6.23 -3.45 0.05
N VAL A 43 -6.11 -2.13 -0.08
CA VAL A 43 -6.04 -1.23 1.08
C VAL A 43 -7.40 -1.22 1.76
N LEU A 44 -7.47 -1.66 3.01
CA LEU A 44 -8.69 -1.65 3.83
C LEU A 44 -8.84 -0.36 4.62
N GLY A 45 -7.72 0.28 4.98
CA GLY A 45 -7.73 1.50 5.76
C GLY A 45 -6.33 2.09 5.96
N ARG A 46 -6.30 3.29 6.54
CA ARG A 46 -5.09 4.03 6.88
C ARG A 46 -5.04 4.22 8.39
N GLY A 47 -3.97 3.74 9.04
CA GLY A 47 -3.70 4.01 10.45
C GLY A 47 -3.00 5.36 10.63
N THR A 48 -2.19 5.53 11.67
CA THR A 48 -1.42 6.77 11.87
C THR A 48 -0.25 6.90 10.88
N THR A 49 0.43 5.81 10.56
CA THR A 49 1.63 5.81 9.68
C THR A 49 1.71 4.61 8.74
N ARG A 50 0.73 3.70 8.81
CA ARG A 50 0.71 2.43 8.07
C ARG A 50 -0.62 2.22 7.39
N LEU A 51 -0.60 1.54 6.26
CA LEU A 51 -1.77 1.02 5.56
C LEU A 51 -2.14 -0.33 6.18
N SER A 52 -3.44 -0.56 6.37
CA SER A 52 -3.97 -1.90 6.54
C SER A 52 -4.26 -2.46 5.15
N VAL A 53 -3.56 -3.51 4.75
CA VAL A 53 -3.66 -4.13 3.43
C VAL A 53 -3.99 -5.59 3.59
N ARG A 54 -4.97 -6.11 2.85
CA ARG A 54 -5.17 -7.55 2.69
C ARG A 54 -4.59 -7.95 1.34
N PHE A 55 -3.52 -8.74 1.34
CA PHE A 55 -2.94 -9.29 0.13
C PHE A 55 -3.78 -10.45 -0.42
N ASP A 56 -3.77 -10.65 -1.73
CA ASP A 56 -4.59 -11.66 -2.38
C ASP A 56 -4.23 -13.08 -1.89
N GLY A 57 -5.23 -13.91 -1.59
CA GLY A 57 -5.01 -15.22 -1.00
C GLY A 57 -4.54 -15.21 0.46
N GLU A 58 -4.64 -14.08 1.16
CA GLU A 58 -4.49 -14.02 2.63
C GLU A 58 -5.83 -13.65 3.28
N ASP A 59 -6.22 -14.37 4.34
CA ASP A 59 -7.45 -14.10 5.07
C ASP A 59 -7.35 -12.87 5.99
N HIS A 60 -6.13 -12.55 6.43
CA HIS A 60 -5.85 -11.50 7.39
C HIS A 60 -5.25 -10.25 6.72
N SER A 61 -5.54 -9.09 7.31
CA SER A 61 -4.91 -7.82 6.92
C SER A 61 -3.58 -7.64 7.64
N VAL A 62 -2.65 -6.94 6.99
CA VAL A 62 -1.34 -6.61 7.54
C VAL A 62 -1.08 -5.12 7.52
N SER A 63 -0.21 -4.67 8.42
CA SER A 63 0.17 -3.25 8.53
C SER A 63 1.50 -2.97 7.83
N ILE A 64 1.45 -2.28 6.69
CA ILE A 64 2.62 -1.97 5.84
C ILE A 64 2.82 -0.45 5.68
N ARG A 65 4.07 0.02 5.54
CA ARG A 65 4.31 1.44 5.23
C ARG A 65 3.95 1.79 3.78
N PRO A 66 3.38 2.99 3.52
CA PRO A 66 3.00 3.45 2.19
C PRO A 66 4.11 3.39 1.12
N HIS A 67 5.33 3.79 1.45
CA HIS A 67 6.47 3.82 0.50
C HIS A 67 6.98 2.42 0.08
N LEU A 68 6.40 1.33 0.60
CA LEU A 68 6.77 -0.05 0.27
C LEU A 68 5.80 -0.69 -0.72
N VAL A 69 4.75 0.04 -1.09
CA VAL A 69 3.76 -0.39 -2.05
C VAL A 69 3.73 0.57 -3.23
N LEU A 70 3.17 0.12 -4.34
CA LEU A 70 2.88 0.92 -5.53
C LEU A 70 1.39 0.80 -5.82
N MET A 71 0.72 1.92 -6.09
CA MET A 71 -0.72 1.91 -6.36
C MET A 71 -0.97 1.38 -7.77
N LEU A 72 -1.88 0.40 -7.89
CA LEU A 72 -2.18 -0.26 -9.17
C LEU A 72 -3.36 0.37 -9.92
N ASP A 73 -4.30 0.96 -9.19
CA ASP A 73 -5.49 1.58 -9.77
C ASP A 73 -5.56 3.05 -9.35
N ALA A 74 -5.37 3.95 -10.32
CA ALA A 74 -5.83 5.32 -10.18
C ALA A 74 -7.37 5.36 -10.21
N PRO A 75 -8.04 6.26 -9.47
CA PRO A 75 -9.46 6.50 -9.66
C PRO A 75 -9.65 7.18 -11.02
N GLY A 76 -9.77 6.40 -12.10
CA GLY A 76 -9.85 6.93 -13.45
C GLY A 76 -9.65 5.94 -14.60
N GLY A 77 -10.22 4.74 -14.51
CA GLY A 77 -10.40 3.88 -15.68
C GLY A 77 -11.65 4.28 -16.48
N HIS A 78 -11.57 5.34 -17.28
CA HIS A 78 -12.48 5.54 -18.41
C HIS A 78 -11.67 5.53 -19.71
N ARG A 79 -11.49 4.35 -20.30
CA ARG A 79 -11.89 4.00 -21.67
C ARG A 79 -11.37 2.63 -22.07
#